data_AF-A0A1H7YSW9-F1
#
_entry.id   AF-A0A1H7YSW9-F1
#
_cell.length_a   1.000
_cell.length_b   1.000
_cell.length_c   1.000
_cell.angle_alpha   90.00
_cell.angle_beta   90.00
_cell.angle_gamma   90.00
#
_symmetry.space_group_name_H-M   'P 1'
#
loop_
_entity.id
_entity.type
_entity.pdbx_description
1 polymer ?
#
loop_
_entity_poly.entity_id
_entity_poly.type
_entity_poly.pdbx_seq_one_letter_code
_entity_poly.pdbx_strand_id
1 'polypeptide(L)'
;MRTVRTSNGGGFVKKVKVLALVLLWLGGLLWLAPTIRPAYAQSWNVSGDGLWSVAGNWNPSAVPNGSSTDVLITNGASTVTLDMSASVGNLTIAAGNTLAAKTGTALTVYGPTISNAGAIVLNGGGGAYADLVLGANTTLSGGGTLTLNSQDNNGQARIYQSGGNYT
;
A
#
# COMPACT_ATOMS: atom_id res chain seq x y z
N MET A 1 -1.61 83.38 40.92
CA MET A 1 -2.29 83.48 39.59
C MET A 1 -1.70 82.37 38.74
N ARG A 2 -2.39 81.33 38.24
CA ARG A 2 -3.80 80.96 38.16
C ARG A 2 -3.82 79.45 37.89
N THR A 3 -4.70 78.73 38.58
CA THR A 3 -4.98 77.29 38.51
C THR A 3 -5.27 76.81 37.08
N VAL A 4 -4.72 75.64 36.72
CA VAL A 4 -4.94 74.89 35.48
C VAL A 4 -6.43 74.55 35.33
N ARG A 5 -7.02 74.86 34.17
CA ARG A 5 -8.39 74.45 33.80
C ARG A 5 -8.33 73.16 32.97
N THR A 6 -9.08 72.15 33.39
CA THR A 6 -9.55 71.06 32.53
C THR A 6 -10.83 71.50 31.79
N SER A 7 -11.06 71.05 30.55
CA SER A 7 -12.41 70.64 30.10
C SER A 7 -12.47 70.14 28.64
N ASN A 8 -13.26 69.06 28.50
CA ASN A 8 -14.19 68.73 27.42
C ASN A 8 -13.61 68.27 26.07
N GLY A 9 -14.07 67.19 25.44
CA GLY A 9 -15.34 66.47 25.57
C GLY A 9 -16.16 66.60 24.29
N GLY A 10 -16.50 65.46 23.66
CA GLY A 10 -17.43 65.35 22.53
C GLY A 10 -16.80 65.66 21.17
N GLY A 11 -16.80 64.81 20.15
CA GLY A 11 -17.74 63.76 19.81
C GLY A 11 -18.27 64.07 18.41
N PHE A 12 -17.93 63.27 17.40
CA PHE A 12 -18.77 63.13 16.21
C PHE A 12 -18.61 61.74 15.63
N VAL A 13 -19.73 61.03 15.65
CA VAL A 13 -19.91 59.64 15.21
C VAL A 13 -20.47 59.69 13.79
N LYS A 14 -20.01 58.77 12.90
CA LYS A 14 -20.82 57.87 12.04
C LYS A 14 -20.26 57.69 10.61
N LYS A 15 -19.79 56.45 10.37
CA LYS A 15 -20.13 55.52 9.29
C LYS A 15 -19.82 55.89 7.82
N VAL A 16 -18.84 55.17 7.25
CA VAL A 16 -18.90 54.65 5.87
C VAL A 16 -18.51 53.15 5.91
N LYS A 17 -19.16 52.35 5.06
CA LYS A 17 -19.27 50.89 5.09
C LYS A 17 -18.40 50.23 3.99
N VAL A 18 -17.90 49.02 4.30
CA VAL A 18 -17.58 47.84 3.44
C VAL A 18 -16.20 47.75 2.73
N LEU A 19 -15.41 46.70 3.03
CA LEU A 19 -15.01 45.52 2.19
C LEU A 19 -13.96 44.66 2.95
N ALA A 20 -14.27 43.41 3.39
CA ALA A 20 -13.86 42.09 2.83
C ALA A 20 -12.35 41.76 2.98
N LEU A 21 -11.79 40.58 3.30
CA LEU A 21 -12.14 39.25 3.84
C LEU A 21 -10.77 38.48 3.91
N VAL A 22 -10.68 37.33 4.59
CA VAL A 22 -9.58 36.30 4.55
C VAL A 22 -8.35 36.63 5.45
N LEU A 23 -7.96 35.86 6.48
CA LEU A 23 -7.37 34.51 6.41
C LEU A 23 -7.53 33.72 7.73
N LEU A 24 -8.35 32.67 7.69
CA LEU A 24 -8.20 31.47 8.52
C LEU A 24 -7.05 30.65 7.94
N TRP A 25 -5.88 30.60 8.58
CA TRP A 25 -4.83 29.63 8.26
C TRP A 25 -4.03 29.27 9.51
N LEU A 26 -4.58 28.41 10.37
CA LEU A 26 -3.82 27.73 11.42
C LEU A 26 -4.30 26.28 11.67
N GLY A 27 -4.98 25.66 10.71
CA GLY A 27 -5.57 24.32 10.89
C GLY A 27 -5.61 23.44 9.64
N GLY A 28 -4.77 23.71 8.65
CA GLY A 28 -4.86 23.07 7.33
C GLY A 28 -3.50 22.69 6.74
N LEU A 29 -2.58 22.14 7.52
CA LEU A 29 -1.49 21.36 6.92
C LEU A 29 -2.02 19.94 6.70
N LEU A 30 -2.89 19.80 5.69
CA LEU A 30 -3.23 18.52 5.12
C LEU A 30 -1.91 17.89 4.70
N TRP A 31 -1.52 16.83 5.42
CA TRP A 31 -0.31 16.07 5.16
C TRP A 31 -0.47 15.47 3.76
N LEU A 32 -0.01 16.17 2.73
CA LEU A 32 0.28 15.56 1.45
C LEU A 32 1.49 14.66 1.73
N ALA A 33 1.23 13.43 2.16
CA ALA A 33 2.21 12.38 1.98
C ALA A 33 2.44 12.32 0.47
N PRO A 34 3.64 12.63 -0.06
CA PRO A 34 3.94 12.27 -1.42
C PRO A 34 3.78 10.75 -1.46
N THR A 35 2.71 10.25 -2.08
CA THR A 35 2.71 8.86 -2.55
C THR A 35 3.79 8.85 -3.62
N ILE A 36 5.03 8.56 -3.23
CA ILE A 36 6.06 8.16 -4.18
C ILE A 36 5.47 6.94 -4.86
N ARG A 37 4.89 7.14 -6.05
CA ARG A 37 4.48 6.01 -6.88
C ARG A 37 5.81 5.35 -7.26
N PRO A 38 6.05 4.09 -6.87
CA PRO A 38 7.22 3.42 -7.38
C PRO A 38 7.08 3.40 -8.90
N ALA A 39 8.19 3.65 -9.60
CA ALA A 39 8.17 4.00 -11.01
C ALA A 39 7.60 2.91 -11.94
N TYR A 40 7.22 1.72 -11.44
CA TYR A 40 6.52 0.67 -12.18
C TYR A 40 5.53 -0.14 -11.31
N ALA A 41 4.64 0.57 -10.60
CA ALA A 41 3.52 -0.09 -9.93
C ALA A 41 2.54 -0.73 -10.93
N GLN A 42 2.25 -2.01 -10.75
CA GLN A 42 1.17 -2.72 -11.43
C GLN A 42 0.06 -3.06 -10.42
N SER A 43 -1.14 -2.55 -10.69
CA SER A 43 -2.28 -2.73 -9.81
C SER A 43 -3.28 -3.74 -10.35
N TRP A 44 -3.84 -4.57 -9.48
CA TRP A 44 -4.99 -5.40 -9.82
C TRP A 44 -6.17 -4.50 -10.22
N ASN A 45 -6.76 -4.76 -11.40
CA ASN A 45 -7.70 -3.85 -12.06
C ASN A 45 -9.10 -4.44 -12.27
N VAL A 46 -9.35 -5.68 -11.87
CA VAL A 46 -10.68 -6.30 -11.96
C VAL A 46 -11.38 -6.26 -10.61
N SER A 47 -12.69 -6.01 -10.62
CA SER A 47 -13.54 -6.04 -9.40
C SER A 47 -13.96 -7.48 -9.09
N GLY A 48 -12.99 -8.35 -8.83
CA GLY A 48 -13.23 -9.75 -8.53
C GLY A 48 -11.98 -10.62 -8.59
N ASP A 49 -12.21 -11.92 -8.42
CA ASP A 49 -11.16 -12.93 -8.42
C ASP A 49 -10.58 -13.14 -9.82
N GLY A 50 -9.33 -13.61 -9.88
CA GLY A 50 -8.70 -13.92 -11.16
C GLY A 50 -7.31 -14.51 -11.04
N LEU A 51 -6.75 -14.85 -12.19
CA LEU A 51 -5.40 -15.39 -12.31
C LEU A 51 -4.37 -14.26 -12.45
N TRP A 52 -3.23 -14.42 -11.79
CA TRP A 52 -2.08 -13.52 -11.89
C TRP A 52 -1.54 -13.47 -13.32
N SER A 53 -1.51 -14.61 -14.01
CA SER A 53 -0.97 -14.75 -15.39
C SER A 53 -1.76 -14.02 -16.48
N VAL A 54 -2.94 -13.48 -16.18
CA VAL A 54 -3.79 -12.79 -17.16
C VAL A 54 -3.46 -11.30 -17.18
N ALA A 55 -2.76 -10.84 -18.23
CA ALA A 55 -2.32 -9.45 -18.37
C ALA A 55 -3.46 -8.42 -18.23
N GLY A 56 -4.66 -8.74 -18.74
CA GLY A 56 -5.83 -7.86 -18.66
C GLY A 56 -6.38 -7.65 -17.24
N ASN A 57 -5.97 -8.46 -16.27
CA ASN A 57 -6.34 -8.26 -14.86
C ASN A 57 -5.48 -7.20 -14.18
N TRP A 58 -4.42 -6.72 -14.82
CA TRP A 58 -3.48 -5.74 -14.28
C TRP A 58 -3.58 -4.41 -15.02
N ASN A 59 -3.21 -3.34 -14.33
CA ASN A 59 -3.03 -2.01 -14.89
C ASN A 59 -1.63 -1.47 -14.54
N PRO A 60 -0.79 -1.13 -15.54
CA PRO A 60 -1.00 -1.33 -16.98
C PRO A 60 -1.16 -2.83 -17.34
N SER A 61 -1.79 -3.10 -18.49
CA SER A 61 -2.12 -4.45 -18.98
C SER A 61 -0.86 -5.25 -19.36
N ALA A 62 -0.23 -5.81 -18.34
CA ALA A 62 0.96 -6.64 -18.40
C ALA A 62 1.01 -7.52 -17.15
N VAL A 63 1.57 -8.71 -17.24
CA VAL A 63 1.71 -9.59 -16.06
C VAL A 63 2.89 -9.11 -15.21
N PRO A 64 2.71 -8.83 -13.89
CA PRO A 64 3.82 -8.50 -13.03
C PRO A 64 4.77 -9.68 -12.88
N ASN A 65 5.99 -9.51 -13.39
CA ASN A 65 7.05 -10.52 -13.30
C ASN A 65 8.45 -9.87 -13.50
N GLY A 66 8.83 -8.98 -12.58
CA GLY A 66 10.11 -8.29 -12.59
C GLY A 66 10.54 -7.84 -11.20
N SER A 67 11.82 -7.95 -10.88
CA SER A 67 12.36 -7.60 -9.54
C SER A 67 12.24 -6.12 -9.16
N SER A 68 11.94 -5.24 -10.12
CA SER A 68 11.66 -3.81 -9.89
C SER A 68 10.18 -3.46 -10.04
N THR A 69 9.31 -4.46 -10.25
CA THR A 69 7.88 -4.26 -10.49
C THR A 69 7.13 -4.32 -9.17
N ASP A 70 6.60 -3.19 -8.74
CA ASP A 70 5.81 -3.14 -7.50
C ASP A 70 4.38 -3.58 -7.77
N VAL A 71 3.83 -4.42 -6.89
CA VAL A 71 2.48 -4.99 -7.06
C VAL A 71 1.52 -4.44 -6.02
N LEU A 72 0.36 -3.97 -6.50
CA LEU A 72 -0.69 -3.41 -5.67
C LEU A 72 -2.00 -4.19 -5.86
N ILE A 73 -2.43 -4.91 -4.84
CA ILE A 73 -3.73 -5.58 -4.78
C ILE A 73 -4.60 -4.82 -3.77
N THR A 74 -5.21 -3.72 -4.23
CA THR A 74 -5.83 -2.71 -3.35
C THR A 74 -7.26 -2.34 -3.74
N ASN A 75 -7.93 -3.15 -4.56
CA ASN A 75 -9.28 -2.87 -5.06
C ASN A 75 -10.40 -3.27 -4.07
N GLY A 76 -10.06 -3.90 -2.95
CA GLY A 76 -10.91 -3.96 -1.74
C GLY A 76 -11.74 -5.23 -1.57
N ALA A 77 -11.81 -6.09 -2.59
CA ALA A 77 -12.45 -7.42 -2.51
C ALA A 77 -12.03 -8.29 -3.70
N SER A 78 -10.89 -8.97 -3.62
CA SER A 78 -10.43 -9.89 -4.67
C SER A 78 -9.47 -10.94 -4.17
N THR A 79 -9.60 -12.14 -4.72
CA THR A 79 -8.62 -13.22 -4.63
C THR A 79 -7.80 -13.25 -5.92
N VAL A 80 -6.55 -12.79 -5.81
CA VAL A 80 -5.56 -12.92 -6.88
C VAL A 80 -4.88 -14.27 -6.73
N THR A 81 -5.10 -15.14 -7.71
CA THR A 81 -4.51 -16.48 -7.71
C THR A 81 -3.19 -16.46 -8.45
N LEU A 82 -2.08 -16.64 -7.74
CA LEU A 82 -0.77 -16.83 -8.34
C LEU A 82 -0.70 -18.25 -8.91
N ASP A 83 -0.79 -18.34 -10.23
CA ASP A 83 -0.84 -19.57 -11.02
C ASP A 83 0.42 -19.83 -11.85
N MET A 84 1.42 -18.96 -11.71
CA MET A 84 2.76 -19.08 -12.27
C MET A 84 3.77 -18.55 -11.26
N SER A 85 5.03 -19.00 -11.33
CA SER A 85 6.09 -18.37 -10.53
C SER A 85 6.42 -16.97 -11.07
N ALA A 86 6.57 -16.00 -10.18
CA ALA A 86 6.78 -14.61 -10.53
C ALA A 86 7.79 -13.91 -9.61
N SER A 87 8.37 -12.82 -10.10
CA SER A 87 9.21 -11.91 -9.32
C SER A 87 8.57 -10.52 -9.22
N VAL A 88 8.71 -9.88 -8.07
CA VAL A 88 8.22 -8.51 -7.83
C VAL A 88 9.25 -7.70 -7.05
N GLY A 89 9.15 -6.38 -7.13
CA GLY A 89 9.82 -5.44 -6.23
C GLY A 89 9.15 -5.48 -4.87
N ASN A 90 8.22 -4.58 -4.62
CA ASN A 90 7.40 -4.56 -3.40
C ASN A 90 6.03 -5.20 -3.62
N LEU A 91 5.41 -5.66 -2.53
CA LEU A 91 4.04 -6.20 -2.55
C LEU A 91 3.16 -5.44 -1.56
N THR A 92 2.03 -4.92 -2.02
CA THR A 92 1.00 -4.30 -1.19
C THR A 92 -0.34 -5.00 -1.38
N ILE A 93 -0.95 -5.45 -0.30
CA ILE A 93 -2.29 -6.07 -0.26
C ILE A 93 -3.13 -5.31 0.75
N ALA A 94 -4.20 -4.66 0.27
CA ALA A 94 -5.14 -3.97 1.15
C ALA A 94 -6.12 -4.95 1.80
N ALA A 95 -6.76 -4.52 2.89
CA ALA A 95 -7.82 -5.27 3.55
C ALA A 95 -8.93 -5.69 2.56
N GLY A 96 -9.51 -6.88 2.78
CA GLY A 96 -10.49 -7.49 1.89
C GLY A 96 -9.92 -8.23 0.68
N ASN A 97 -8.62 -8.10 0.41
CA ASN A 97 -7.97 -8.82 -0.70
C ASN A 97 -7.14 -10.01 -0.22
N THR A 98 -7.00 -11.00 -1.09
CA THR A 98 -6.22 -12.21 -0.88
C THR A 98 -5.27 -12.43 -2.04
N LEU A 99 -4.01 -12.73 -1.75
CA LEU A 99 -3.09 -13.35 -2.69
C LEU A 99 -2.98 -14.84 -2.36
N ALA A 100 -3.41 -15.70 -3.27
CA ALA A 100 -3.39 -17.16 -3.09
C ALA A 100 -2.42 -17.81 -4.07
N ALA A 101 -1.29 -18.32 -3.57
CA ALA A 101 -0.35 -19.10 -4.35
C ALA A 101 -0.83 -20.54 -4.50
N LYS A 102 -0.89 -21.01 -5.76
CA LYS A 102 -1.15 -22.42 -6.07
C LYS A 102 0.06 -23.26 -5.73
N THR A 103 -0.19 -24.56 -5.55
CA THR A 103 0.85 -25.57 -5.48
C THR A 103 1.74 -25.53 -6.72
N GLY A 104 3.05 -25.64 -6.54
CA GLY A 104 4.04 -25.58 -7.61
C GLY A 104 4.43 -24.17 -8.05
N THR A 105 4.02 -23.13 -7.31
CA THR A 105 4.34 -21.72 -7.64
C THR A 105 5.25 -21.08 -6.59
N ALA A 106 6.04 -20.10 -7.02
CA ALA A 106 6.89 -19.29 -6.17
C ALA A 106 6.72 -17.80 -6.47
N LEU A 107 6.48 -16.99 -5.45
CA LEU A 107 6.59 -15.53 -5.55
C LEU A 107 7.90 -15.08 -4.91
N THR A 108 8.78 -14.44 -5.68
CA THR A 108 10.00 -13.82 -5.15
C THR A 108 9.82 -12.32 -5.01
N VAL A 109 10.05 -11.80 -3.81
CA VAL A 109 9.98 -10.36 -3.49
C VAL A 109 11.40 -9.85 -3.29
N TYR A 110 11.86 -8.98 -4.20
CA TYR A 110 13.20 -8.38 -4.15
C TYR A 110 13.24 -7.05 -3.41
N GLY A 111 12.08 -6.42 -3.23
CA GLY A 111 11.95 -5.16 -2.52
C GLY A 111 12.00 -5.31 -1.01
N PRO A 112 12.27 -4.21 -0.29
CA PRO A 112 12.38 -4.21 1.16
C PRO A 112 11.03 -4.37 1.87
N THR A 113 9.90 -4.40 1.16
CA THR A 113 8.58 -4.36 1.80
C THR A 113 7.56 -5.34 1.24
N ILE A 114 6.86 -5.99 2.16
CA ILE A 114 5.55 -6.61 1.95
C ILE A 114 4.59 -5.95 2.95
N SER A 115 3.63 -5.19 2.44
CA SER A 115 2.55 -4.57 3.23
C SER A 115 1.28 -5.40 3.05
N ASN A 116 0.91 -6.17 4.07
CA ASN A 116 -0.24 -7.06 4.06
C ASN A 116 -1.27 -6.65 5.10
N ALA A 117 -2.33 -5.97 4.66
CA ALA A 117 -3.54 -5.73 5.44
C ALA A 117 -4.68 -6.71 5.10
N GLY A 118 -4.49 -7.57 4.10
CA GLY A 118 -5.44 -8.60 3.66
C GLY A 118 -4.99 -10.00 4.06
N ALA A 119 -4.89 -10.90 3.09
CA ALA A 119 -4.39 -12.25 3.29
C ALA A 119 -3.35 -12.65 2.24
N ILE A 120 -2.33 -13.39 2.68
CA ILE A 120 -1.43 -14.16 1.82
C ILE A 120 -1.64 -15.64 2.16
N VAL A 121 -1.94 -16.47 1.17
CA VAL A 121 -2.15 -17.90 1.33
C VAL A 121 -1.18 -18.66 0.43
N LEU A 122 -0.32 -19.49 1.01
CA LEU A 122 0.57 -20.39 0.27
C LEU A 122 0.02 -21.81 0.37
N ASN A 123 -0.35 -22.40 -0.76
CA ASN A 123 -0.94 -23.74 -0.81
C ASN A 123 0.07 -24.76 -1.36
N GLY A 124 0.86 -25.39 -0.50
CA GLY A 124 1.65 -26.58 -0.86
C GLY A 124 0.78 -27.84 -1.00
N GLY A 125 1.42 -28.97 -1.27
CA GLY A 125 0.82 -30.31 -1.25
C GLY A 125 1.08 -31.11 -2.52
N GLY A 126 0.62 -32.36 -2.58
CA GLY A 126 0.66 -33.17 -3.82
C GLY A 126 2.05 -33.41 -4.43
N GLY A 127 3.10 -33.37 -3.61
CA GLY A 127 4.50 -33.47 -3.97
C GLY A 127 5.19 -32.15 -4.36
N ALA A 128 4.50 -31.01 -4.28
CA ALA A 128 4.99 -29.72 -4.76
C ALA A 128 4.89 -28.59 -3.71
N TYR A 129 5.85 -27.67 -3.79
CA TYR A 129 5.96 -26.55 -2.85
C TYR A 129 5.14 -25.35 -3.30
N ALA A 130 4.76 -24.50 -2.34
CA ALA A 130 4.33 -23.12 -2.61
C ALA A 130 5.21 -22.17 -1.80
N ASP A 131 5.91 -21.29 -2.49
CA ASP A 131 7.00 -20.51 -1.89
C ASP A 131 6.71 -19.00 -1.91
N LEU A 132 6.95 -18.34 -0.78
CA LEU A 132 7.24 -16.92 -0.72
C LEU A 132 8.74 -16.75 -0.46
N VAL A 133 9.45 -16.27 -1.46
CA VAL A 133 10.91 -16.13 -1.43
C VAL A 133 11.27 -14.67 -1.19
N LEU A 134 12.10 -14.41 -0.18
CA LEU A 134 12.61 -13.08 0.12
C LEU A 134 13.99 -12.92 -0.54
N GLY A 135 14.05 -12.13 -1.61
CA GLY A 135 15.28 -11.86 -2.37
C GLY A 135 16.18 -10.80 -1.74
N ALA A 136 15.69 -10.11 -0.69
CA ALA A 136 16.41 -9.12 0.10
C ALA A 136 15.94 -9.16 1.56
N ASN A 137 16.54 -8.32 2.41
CA ASN A 137 15.98 -8.05 3.74
C ASN A 137 14.62 -7.37 3.58
N THR A 138 13.54 -8.09 3.90
CA THR A 138 12.17 -7.65 3.67
C THR A 138 11.43 -7.48 4.98
N THR A 139 10.80 -6.33 5.17
CA THR A 139 9.82 -6.10 6.24
C THR A 139 8.46 -6.60 5.79
N LEU A 140 7.92 -7.60 6.50
CA LEU A 140 6.51 -7.97 6.43
C LEU A 140 5.74 -7.18 7.48
N SER A 141 4.85 -6.30 7.04
CA SER A 141 4.07 -5.41 7.91
C SER A 141 2.58 -5.42 7.53
N GLY A 142 1.76 -4.73 8.31
CA GLY A 142 0.31 -4.73 8.19
C GLY A 142 -0.37 -5.71 9.17
N GLY A 143 -1.68 -5.55 9.33
CA GLY A 143 -2.49 -6.35 10.27
C GLY A 143 -3.15 -7.59 9.65
N GLY A 144 -2.79 -7.93 8.41
CA GLY A 144 -3.35 -9.04 7.66
C GLY A 144 -2.82 -10.41 8.09
N THR A 145 -3.29 -11.46 7.41
CA THR A 145 -2.92 -12.85 7.71
C THR A 145 -1.94 -13.42 6.69
N LEU A 146 -1.14 -14.35 7.16
CA LEU A 146 -0.27 -15.19 6.35
C LEU A 146 -0.59 -16.65 6.70
N THR A 147 -1.10 -17.40 5.73
CA THR A 147 -1.51 -18.79 5.90
C THR A 147 -0.57 -19.71 5.12
N LEU A 148 0.09 -20.60 5.83
CA LEU A 148 0.93 -21.66 5.27
C LEU A 148 0.15 -22.97 5.29
N ASN A 149 -0.40 -23.36 4.14
CA ASN A 149 -1.21 -24.55 4.00
C ASN A 149 -0.43 -25.63 3.25
N SER A 150 0.11 -26.61 3.98
CA SER A 150 0.82 -27.75 3.38
C SER A 150 -0.12 -28.90 2.97
N GLN A 151 -1.44 -28.70 3.03
CA GLN A 151 -2.49 -29.65 2.68
C GLN A 151 -2.24 -31.08 3.22
N ASP A 152 -1.71 -31.97 2.38
CA ASP A 152 -1.43 -33.38 2.66
C ASP A 152 -0.05 -33.64 3.31
N ASN A 153 0.69 -32.58 3.65
CA ASN A 153 2.09 -32.59 4.13
C ASN A 153 3.10 -33.21 3.15
N ASN A 154 2.70 -33.45 1.91
CA ASN A 154 3.57 -33.93 0.85
C ASN A 154 3.87 -32.74 -0.06
N GLY A 155 4.80 -31.85 0.32
CA GLY A 155 5.03 -30.56 -0.34
C GLY A 155 4.62 -29.40 0.57
N GLN A 156 5.60 -28.73 1.16
CA GLN A 156 5.33 -27.67 2.14
C GLN A 156 4.97 -26.33 1.49
N ALA A 157 4.20 -25.53 2.23
CA ALA A 157 4.17 -24.08 2.08
C ALA A 157 5.37 -23.46 2.82
N ARG A 158 6.19 -22.65 2.15
CA ARG A 158 7.48 -22.17 2.71
C ARG A 158 7.65 -20.67 2.58
N ILE A 159 8.37 -20.12 3.55
CA ILE A 159 8.94 -18.77 3.48
C ILE A 159 10.41 -18.88 3.78
N TYR A 160 11.25 -18.37 2.89
CA TYR A 160 12.68 -18.37 3.08
C TYR A 160 13.34 -17.23 2.33
N GLN A 161 14.53 -16.87 2.78
CA GLN A 161 15.37 -15.90 2.11
C GLN A 161 16.27 -16.62 1.10
N SER A 162 16.36 -16.11 -0.14
CA SER A 162 17.26 -16.64 -1.19
C SER A 162 18.48 -15.76 -1.45
N GLY A 163 18.52 -14.54 -0.89
CA GLY A 163 19.62 -13.61 -1.03
C GLY A 163 19.56 -12.49 0.01
N GLY A 164 20.72 -12.05 0.51
CA GLY A 164 20.87 -11.01 1.52
C GLY A 164 21.94 -11.36 2.55
N ASN A 165 22.90 -10.46 2.74
CA ASN A 165 23.91 -10.61 3.79
C ASN A 165 23.35 -10.06 5.09
N TYR A 166 23.58 -10.76 6.20
CA TYR A 166 23.46 -10.17 7.52
C TYR A 166 24.54 -9.09 7.63
N THR A 167 24.15 -7.82 7.65
CA THR A 167 25.04 -6.67 7.89
C THR A 167 24.66 -6.01 9.18
#